data_AF-A0A3B9ACW1-F1
#
_entry.id   AF-A0A3B9ACW1-F1
#
_cell.length_a   1.000
_cell.length_b   1.000
_cell.length_c   1.000
_cell.angle_alpha   90.00
_cell.angle_beta   90.00
_cell.angle_gamma   90.00
#
_symmetry.space_group_name_H-M   'P 1'
#
loop_
_entity.id
_entity.type
_entity.pdbx_description
1 polymer ?
#
loop_
_entity_poly.entity_id
_entity_poly.type
_entity_poly.pdbx_seq_one_letter_code
_entity_poly.pdbx_strand_id
1 'polypeptide(L)'
;MMGQIYVWDRFVRIFHWLLVAFFCISYLTGEEEHWIHTYSGYAIFTLISLRVIWGFIGSKHARFADFIYSPGSIVRYLASLTTASPKRYRGHNPAGGLMVIALLLALFATTLSGMKLYAVEEGKGPFAGEITVTQRAYADSDGDDD
;
A
#
# COMPACT_ATOMS: atom_id res chain seq x y z
N MET A 1 13.44 13.81 -37.36
CA MET A 1 13.50 13.63 -35.90
C MET A 1 12.44 12.63 -35.49
N MET A 2 12.82 11.38 -35.18
CA MET A 2 11.88 10.37 -34.67
C MET A 2 11.59 10.68 -33.20
N GLY A 3 10.42 11.23 -32.90
CA GLY A 3 9.97 11.45 -31.54
C GLY A 3 9.75 10.10 -30.87
N GLN A 4 10.59 9.76 -29.89
CA GLN A 4 10.33 8.62 -29.02
C GLN A 4 9.05 8.89 -28.23
N ILE A 5 8.00 8.15 -28.56
CA ILE A 5 6.80 8.10 -27.74
C ILE A 5 7.18 7.28 -26.51
N TYR A 6 7.39 7.95 -25.36
CA TYR A 6 7.60 7.27 -24.09
C TYR A 6 6.31 6.57 -23.67
N VAL A 7 6.12 5.33 -24.14
CA VAL A 7 4.97 4.47 -23.79
C VAL A 7 4.98 4.13 -22.30
N TRP A 8 6.15 4.14 -21.66
CA TRP A 8 6.29 3.75 -20.27
C TRP A 8 6.27 4.97 -19.35
N ASP A 9 5.22 5.09 -18.56
CA ASP A 9 5.03 6.15 -17.59
C ASP A 9 6.21 6.17 -16.58
N ARG A 10 7.02 7.23 -16.64
CA ARG A 10 8.21 7.41 -15.80
C ARG A 10 7.84 7.59 -14.33
N PHE A 11 6.70 8.21 -14.04
CA PHE A 11 6.21 8.40 -12.68
C PHE A 11 5.91 7.05 -12.01
N VAL A 12 5.24 6.13 -12.72
CA VAL A 12 4.93 4.80 -12.18
C VAL A 12 6.20 4.02 -11.83
N ARG A 13 7.25 4.13 -12.64
CA ARG A 13 8.54 3.49 -12.35
C ARG A 13 9.22 4.09 -11.12
N ILE A 14 9.27 5.42 -11.03
CA ILE A 14 9.86 6.11 -9.88
C ILE A 14 9.09 5.73 -8.61
N PHE A 15 7.76 5.79 -8.64
CA PHE A 15 6.91 5.33 -7.55
C PHE A 15 7.24 3.88 -7.14
N HIS A 16 7.35 2.96 -8.10
CA HIS A 16 7.60 1.56 -7.79
C HIS A 16 8.95 1.36 -7.10
N TRP A 17 10.03 1.96 -7.62
CA TRP A 17 11.35 1.83 -7.00
C TRP A 17 11.45 2.50 -5.64
N LEU A 18 10.80 3.67 -5.45
CA LEU A 18 10.70 4.29 -4.14
C LEU A 18 9.91 3.42 -3.16
N LEU A 19 8.78 2.84 -3.59
CA LEU A 19 7.98 1.96 -2.77
C LEU A 19 8.78 0.74 -2.32
N VAL A 20 9.54 0.12 -3.22
CA VAL A 20 10.43 -1.01 -2.90
C VAL A 20 11.49 -0.59 -1.89
N ALA A 21 12.16 0.55 -2.11
CA ALA A 21 13.20 1.03 -1.21
C ALA A 21 12.67 1.31 0.21
N PHE A 22 11.57 2.06 0.34
CA PHE A 22 10.98 2.34 1.65
C PHE A 22 10.39 1.11 2.31
N PHE A 23 9.80 0.18 1.54
CA PHE A 23 9.34 -1.09 2.09
C PHE A 23 10.50 -1.90 2.66
N CYS A 24 11.63 -2.01 1.95
CA CYS A 24 12.81 -2.70 2.45
C CYS A 24 13.39 -2.03 3.71
N ILE A 25 13.46 -0.69 3.74
CA ILE A 25 13.86 0.05 4.93
C ILE A 25 12.93 -0.30 6.09
N SER A 26 11.62 -0.13 5.91
CA SER A 26 10.61 -0.38 6.95
C SER A 26 10.65 -1.82 7.45
N TYR A 27 10.86 -2.80 6.56
CA TYR A 27 10.98 -4.21 6.92
C TYR A 27 12.23 -4.51 7.74
N LEU A 28 13.38 -3.92 7.39
CA LEU A 28 14.64 -4.14 8.10
C LEU A 28 14.73 -3.38 9.42
N THR A 29 14.12 -2.18 9.50
CA THR A 29 14.19 -1.33 10.69
C THR A 29 13.05 -1.56 11.68
N GLY A 30 12.16 -2.53 11.42
CA GLY A 30 10.94 -2.74 12.20
C GLY A 30 11.16 -3.09 13.66
N GLU A 31 12.28 -3.74 13.99
CA GLU A 31 12.54 -4.21 15.36
C GLU A 31 13.59 -3.37 16.11
N GLU A 32 14.55 -2.76 15.40
CA GLU A 32 15.70 -2.08 16.02
C GLU A 32 15.60 -0.55 16.01
N GLU A 33 14.99 0.04 14.98
CA GLU A 33 15.06 1.48 14.70
C GLU A 33 13.66 2.08 14.51
N HIS A 34 12.93 2.24 15.63
CA HIS A 34 11.53 2.64 15.61
C HIS A 34 11.28 3.95 14.83
N TRP A 35 12.16 4.95 14.96
CA TRP A 35 11.97 6.22 14.26
C TRP A 35 12.09 6.08 12.73
N ILE A 36 13.06 5.33 12.22
CA ILE A 36 13.24 5.08 10.77
C ILE A 36 12.05 4.28 10.24
N HIS A 37 11.60 3.27 10.99
CA HIS A 37 10.41 2.49 10.64
C HIS A 37 9.16 3.39 10.52
N THR A 38 8.94 4.29 11.48
CA THR A 38 7.79 5.20 11.46
C THR A 38 7.85 6.18 10.28
N TYR A 39 8.99 6.82 10.04
CA TYR A 39 9.14 7.76 8.91
C TYR A 39 9.05 7.07 7.55
N SER A 40 9.62 5.87 7.41
CA SER A 40 9.45 5.07 6.18
C SER A 40 8.00 4.63 5.97
N GLY A 41 7.27 4.29 7.04
CA GLY A 41 5.83 4.05 6.99
C GLY A 41 5.02 5.24 6.46
N TYR A 42 5.33 6.46 6.93
CA TYR A 42 4.71 7.69 6.42
C TYR A 42 5.04 7.93 4.93
N ALA A 43 6.29 7.66 4.52
CA ALA A 43 6.69 7.77 3.12
C ALA A 43 5.92 6.77 2.23
N ILE A 44 5.77 5.51 2.66
CA ILE A 44 5.00 4.49 1.95
C ILE A 44 3.53 4.92 1.83
N PHE A 45 2.90 5.37 2.92
CA PHE A 45 1.51 5.84 2.90
C PHE A 45 1.31 6.99 1.92
N THR A 46 2.24 7.96 1.92
CA THR A 46 2.21 9.12 1.02
C THR A 46 2.36 8.68 -0.44
N LEU A 47 3.34 7.82 -0.73
CA LEU A 47 3.55 7.28 -2.08
C LEU A 47 2.32 6.53 -2.59
N ILE A 48 1.70 5.68 -1.75
CA ILE A 48 0.48 4.95 -2.12
C ILE A 48 -0.66 5.93 -2.42
N SER A 49 -0.86 6.94 -1.57
CA SER A 49 -1.89 7.96 -1.78
C SER A 49 -1.68 8.71 -3.11
N LEU A 50 -0.45 9.12 -3.40
CA LEU A 50 -0.07 9.73 -4.68
C LEU A 50 -0.32 8.77 -5.85
N ARG A 51 -0.01 7.48 -5.69
CA ARG A 51 -0.26 6.47 -6.72
C ARG A 51 -1.74 6.29 -7.00
N VAL A 52 -2.58 6.27 -5.97
CA VAL A 52 -4.03 6.17 -6.09
C VAL A 52 -4.54 7.38 -6.88
N ILE A 53 -4.16 8.60 -6.50
CA ILE A 53 -4.52 9.84 -7.23
C ILE A 53 -4.06 9.78 -8.69
N TRP A 54 -2.80 9.39 -8.93
CA TRP A 54 -2.24 9.27 -10.29
C TRP A 54 -2.91 8.18 -11.11
N GLY A 55 -3.42 7.12 -10.47
CA GLY A 55 -4.18 6.06 -11.14
C GLY A 55 -5.56 6.51 -11.64
N PHE A 56 -6.08 7.64 -11.14
CA PHE A 56 -7.32 8.25 -11.66
C PHE A 56 -7.03 9.35 -12.70
N ILE A 57 -6.09 10.25 -12.42
CA ILE A 57 -5.87 11.47 -13.23
C ILE A 57 -4.73 11.31 -14.25
N GLY A 58 -3.81 10.37 -14.04
CA GLY A 58 -2.56 10.23 -14.79
C GLY A 58 -2.70 9.79 -16.25
N SER A 59 -1.55 9.48 -16.85
CA SER A 59 -1.45 9.10 -18.27
C SER A 59 -2.25 7.84 -18.61
N LYS A 60 -2.60 7.66 -19.89
CA LYS A 60 -3.40 6.52 -20.37
C LYS A 60 -2.86 5.19 -19.82
N HIS A 61 -1.55 4.99 -19.81
CA HIS A 61 -0.87 3.78 -19.32
C HIS A 61 -0.68 3.69 -17.80
N ALA A 62 -0.82 4.80 -17.08
CA ALA A 62 -0.75 4.80 -15.61
C ALA A 62 -2.10 4.60 -14.94
N ARG A 63 -3.21 4.81 -15.68
CA ARG A 63 -4.56 4.68 -15.16
C ARG A 63 -4.85 3.25 -14.81
N PHE A 64 -5.54 3.09 -13.68
CA PHE A 64 -6.11 1.82 -13.27
C PHE A 64 -6.94 1.19 -14.40
N ALA A 65 -7.67 1.98 -15.18
CA ALA A 65 -8.47 1.51 -16.30
C ALA A 65 -7.71 0.86 -17.48
N ASP A 66 -6.40 1.07 -17.63
CA ASP A 66 -5.62 0.55 -18.76
C ASP A 66 -5.02 -0.84 -18.49
N PHE A 67 -4.87 -1.22 -17.21
CA PHE A 67 -4.39 -2.55 -16.81
C PHE A 67 -5.42 -3.36 -15.99
N ILE A 68 -6.39 -2.69 -15.37
CA ILE A 68 -7.55 -3.33 -14.75
C ILE A 68 -8.57 -3.54 -15.87
N TYR A 69 -8.67 -4.78 -16.34
CA TYR A 69 -9.78 -5.18 -17.21
C TYR A 69 -11.12 -4.78 -16.57
N SER A 70 -12.10 -4.36 -17.36
CA SER A 70 -13.43 -3.96 -16.87
C SER A 70 -13.94 -4.93 -15.79
N PRO A 71 -14.55 -4.44 -14.67
CA PRO A 71 -14.97 -5.27 -13.55
C PRO A 71 -15.79 -6.50 -13.98
N GLY A 72 -16.59 -6.38 -15.04
CA GLY A 72 -17.33 -7.50 -15.62
C GLY A 72 -16.45 -8.60 -16.24
N SER A 73 -15.31 -8.24 -16.83
CA SER A 73 -14.32 -9.18 -17.35
C SER A 73 -13.53 -9.88 -16.23
N ILE A 74 -13.30 -9.20 -15.10
CA ILE A 74 -12.63 -9.75 -13.91
C ILE A 74 -13.53 -10.80 -13.24
N VAL A 75 -14.80 -10.47 -12.99
CA VAL A 75 -15.78 -11.41 -12.41
C VAL A 75 -15.95 -12.63 -13.31
N ARG A 76 -16.05 -12.41 -14.63
CA ARG A 76 -16.15 -13.50 -15.62
C ARG A 76 -14.87 -14.34 -15.71
N TYR A 77 -13.70 -13.76 -15.45
CA TYR A 77 -12.44 -14.49 -15.37
C TYR A 77 -12.33 -15.31 -14.07
N LEU A 78 -12.66 -14.73 -12.91
CA LEU A 78 -12.71 -15.45 -11.63
C LEU A 78 -13.69 -16.63 -11.68
N ALA A 79 -14.86 -16.44 -12.29
CA ALA A 79 -15.82 -17.53 -12.56
C ALA A 79 -15.27 -18.58 -13.54
N SER A 80 -14.41 -18.19 -14.49
CA SER A 80 -13.73 -19.14 -15.39
C SER A 80 -12.52 -19.85 -14.77
N LEU A 81 -12.02 -19.38 -13.63
CA LEU A 81 -10.99 -20.11 -12.86
C LEU A 81 -11.61 -21.24 -12.03
N THR A 82 -12.85 -21.07 -11.56
CA THR A 82 -13.62 -22.14 -10.90
C THR A 82 -14.15 -23.20 -11.86
N THR A 83 -14.21 -22.90 -13.15
CA THR A 83 -14.61 -23.83 -14.21
C THR A 83 -13.42 -24.06 -15.13
N ALA A 84 -12.62 -25.09 -14.86
CA ALA A 84 -11.33 -25.44 -15.49
C ALA A 84 -11.26 -25.36 -17.05
N SER A 85 -11.34 -24.16 -17.61
CA SER A 85 -11.31 -23.89 -19.05
C SER A 85 -10.37 -22.71 -19.30
N PRO A 86 -9.07 -22.97 -19.45
CA PRO A 86 -8.07 -21.92 -19.52
C PRO A 86 -8.12 -21.22 -20.88
N LYS A 87 -8.89 -20.13 -20.99
CA LYS A 87 -8.72 -19.19 -22.09
C LYS A 87 -7.34 -18.53 -21.95
N ARG A 88 -6.42 -18.88 -22.85
CA ARG A 88 -5.07 -18.30 -22.92
C ARG A 88 -5.15 -16.80 -23.23
N TYR A 89 -4.93 -15.96 -22.22
CA TYR A 89 -4.71 -14.52 -22.40
C TYR A 89 -3.20 -14.27 -22.61
N ARG A 90 -2.79 -13.93 -23.83
CA ARG A 90 -1.37 -13.81 -24.25
C ARG A 90 -0.72 -12.43 -23.96
N GLY A 91 -1.20 -11.66 -22.99
CA GLY A 91 -0.72 -10.27 -22.80
C GLY A 91 -0.56 -9.84 -21.34
N HIS A 92 -1.67 -9.72 -20.61
CA HIS A 92 -1.67 -9.38 -19.19
C HIS A 92 -2.68 -10.26 -18.44
N ASN A 93 -2.21 -10.93 -17.40
CA ASN A 93 -3.06 -11.78 -16.58
C ASN A 93 -4.01 -10.88 -15.76
N PRO A 94 -5.34 -10.97 -15.91
CA PRO A 94 -6.29 -10.25 -15.05
C PRO A 94 -6.04 -10.50 -13.56
N ALA A 95 -5.47 -11.64 -13.19
CA ALA A 95 -5.02 -11.90 -11.82
C ALA A 95 -3.88 -10.96 -11.37
N GLY A 96 -2.97 -10.56 -12.26
CA GLY A 96 -1.89 -9.62 -11.96
C GLY A 96 -2.42 -8.21 -11.66
N GLY A 97 -3.46 -7.76 -12.38
CA GLY A 97 -4.15 -6.50 -12.07
C GLY A 97 -4.82 -6.53 -10.69
N LEU A 98 -5.50 -7.63 -10.37
CA LEU A 98 -6.09 -7.85 -9.04
C LEU A 98 -5.03 -7.87 -7.93
N MET A 99 -3.89 -8.55 -8.16
CA MET A 99 -2.79 -8.62 -7.20
C MET A 99 -2.25 -7.23 -6.87
N VAL A 100 -2.09 -6.35 -7.87
CA VAL A 100 -1.63 -4.97 -7.63
C VAL A 100 -2.61 -4.21 -6.74
N ILE A 101 -3.91 -4.35 -6.96
CA ILE A 101 -4.93 -3.71 -6.11
C ILE A 101 -4.85 -4.26 -4.69
N ALA A 102 -4.79 -5.59 -4.55
CA ALA A 102 -4.70 -6.25 -3.25
C ALA A 102 -3.45 -5.80 -2.47
N LEU A 103 -2.29 -5.72 -3.13
CA LEU A 103 -1.05 -5.24 -2.52
C LEU A 103 -1.11 -3.77 -2.11
N LEU A 104 -1.68 -2.90 -2.95
CA LEU A 104 -1.87 -1.49 -2.60
C LEU A 104 -2.81 -1.32 -1.41
N LEU A 105 -3.92 -2.05 -1.38
CA LEU A 105 -4.87 -2.04 -0.27
C LEU A 105 -4.25 -2.59 1.01
N ALA A 106 -3.51 -3.69 0.92
CA ALA A 106 -2.83 -4.28 2.07
C ALA A 106 -1.79 -3.31 2.65
N LEU A 107 -0.92 -2.75 1.83
CA LEU A 107 0.09 -1.77 2.29
C LEU A 107 -0.56 -0.49 2.85
N PHE A 108 -1.65 -0.03 2.24
CA PHE A 108 -2.40 1.11 2.76
C PHE A 108 -3.01 0.80 4.13
N ALA A 109 -3.63 -0.38 4.29
CA ALA A 109 -4.19 -0.81 5.56
C ALA A 109 -3.11 -0.96 6.64
N THR A 110 -1.98 -1.60 6.32
CA THR A 110 -0.85 -1.78 7.25
C THR A 110 -0.25 -0.45 7.71
N THR A 111 0.00 0.48 6.78
CA THR A 111 0.53 1.80 7.14
C THR A 111 -0.48 2.61 7.96
N LEU A 112 -1.77 2.55 7.60
CA LEU A 112 -2.83 3.21 8.36
C LEU A 112 -2.98 2.64 9.77
N SER A 113 -2.96 1.31 9.92
CA SER A 113 -3.02 0.66 11.23
C SER A 113 -1.80 1.00 12.08
N GLY A 114 -0.60 1.00 11.48
CA GLY A 114 0.63 1.39 12.17
C GLY A 114 0.58 2.83 12.69
N MET A 115 0.08 3.78 11.88
CA MET A 115 -0.08 5.17 12.30
C MET A 115 -1.08 5.33 13.45
N LYS A 116 -2.17 4.56 13.45
CA LYS A 116 -3.14 4.55 14.55
C LYS A 116 -2.55 3.96 15.82
N LEU A 117 -1.79 2.87 15.71
CA LEU A 117 -1.10 2.27 16.85
C LEU A 117 -0.09 3.24 17.46
N TYR A 118 0.71 3.90 16.61
CA TYR A 118 1.65 4.94 17.03
C TYR A 118 0.95 6.09 17.77
N ALA A 119 -0.23 6.51 17.31
CA ALA A 119 -1.03 7.50 18.03
C ALA A 119 -1.54 6.99 19.39
N VAL A 120 -1.94 5.73 19.49
CA VAL A 120 -2.45 5.12 20.73
C VAL A 120 -1.33 4.92 21.76
N GLU A 121 -0.14 4.47 21.35
CA GLU A 121 0.97 4.10 22.25
C GLU A 121 1.84 5.29 22.62
N GLU A 122 2.18 6.14 21.65
CA GLU A 122 3.12 7.25 21.83
C GLU A 122 2.41 8.60 22.00
N GLY A 123 1.10 8.68 21.70
CA GLY A 123 0.37 9.95 21.71
C GLY A 123 0.86 10.94 20.64
N LYS A 124 1.53 10.44 19.60
CA LYS A 124 2.18 11.21 18.54
C LYS A 124 1.63 10.84 17.16
N GLY A 125 1.87 11.70 16.17
CA GLY A 125 1.46 11.47 14.79
C GLY A 125 0.07 12.03 14.45
N PRO A 126 -0.37 11.87 13.20
CA PRO A 126 -1.51 12.58 12.65
C PRO A 126 -2.86 12.23 13.31
N PHE A 127 -2.97 11.07 13.94
CA PHE A 127 -4.19 10.61 14.61
C PHE A 127 -4.21 10.85 16.14
N ALA A 128 -3.18 11.48 16.70
CA ALA A 128 -3.07 11.68 18.15
C ALA A 128 -4.20 12.54 18.75
N GLY A 129 -4.74 13.50 17.98
CA GLY A 129 -5.84 14.35 18.41
C GLY A 129 -7.23 13.71 18.27
N GLU A 130 -7.37 12.65 17.48
CA GLU A 130 -8.67 11.99 17.22
C GLU A 130 -8.95 10.86 18.21
N ILE A 131 -7.90 10.27 18.79
CA ILE A 131 -8.05 9.14 19.71
C ILE A 131 -8.12 9.69 21.14
N THR A 132 -9.35 9.96 21.60
CA THR A 132 -9.61 10.12 23.04
C THR A 132 -9.38 8.76 23.70
N VAL A 133 -8.19 8.60 24.28
CA VAL A 133 -7.79 7.39 25.00
C VAL A 133 -8.68 7.25 26.23
N THR A 134 -9.72 6.41 26.15
CA THR A 134 -10.43 5.95 27.33
C THR A 134 -9.49 5.01 28.08
N GLN A 135 -8.74 5.59 29.03
CA GLN A 135 -8.05 4.91 30.13
C GLN A 135 -6.97 3.89 29.73
N ARG A 136 -5.72 4.35 29.63
CA ARG A 136 -4.56 3.44 29.77
C ARG A 136 -4.59 2.89 31.20
N ALA A 137 -5.01 1.64 31.35
CA ALA A 137 -4.74 0.88 32.56
C ALA A 137 -3.23 0.60 32.59
N TYR A 138 -2.46 1.53 33.14
CA TYR A 138 -1.16 1.19 33.71
C TYR A 138 -1.46 0.18 34.81
N ALA A 139 -1.09 -1.08 34.59
CA ALA A 139 -0.93 -2.01 35.69
C ALA A 139 0.29 -1.49 36.46
N ASP A 140 0.01 -0.76 37.55
CA ASP A 140 1.00 -0.46 38.57
C ASP A 140 1.50 -1.83 39.05
N SER A 141 2.73 -2.19 38.70
CA SER A 141 3.38 -3.31 39.35
C SER A 141 3.80 -2.77 40.71
N ASP A 142 2.87 -2.82 41.67
CA ASP A 142 3.18 -2.61 43.08
C ASP A 142 4.36 -3.52 43.41
N GLY A 143 5.48 -2.88 43.76
CA GLY A 143 6.67 -3.55 44.23
C GLY A 143 6.38 -4.16 45.59
N ASP A 144 6.31 -5.49 45.63
CA ASP A 144 6.48 -6.25 46.87
C ASP A 144 7.98 -6.23 47.23
N ASP A 145 8.43 -5.10 47.79
CA ASP A 145 9.63 -5.03 48.62
C ASP A 145 9.18 -5.18 50.08
N ASP A 146 9.34 -6.39 50.64
CA ASP A 146 9.45 -6.67 52.08
C ASP A 146 10.49 -7.78 52.33
#